data_AF-A0A135VKJ3-F1
#
_entry.id   AF-A0A135VKJ3-F1
#
_cell.length_a   1.000
_cell.length_b   1.000
_cell.length_c   1.000
_cell.angle_alpha   90.00
_cell.angle_beta   90.00
_cell.angle_gamma   90.00
#
_symmetry.space_group_name_H-M   'P 1'
#
loop_
_entity.id
_entity.type
_entity.pdbx_description
1 polymer ?
#
loop_
_entity_poly.entity_id
_entity_poly.type
_entity_poly.pdbx_seq_one_letter_code
_entity_poly.pdbx_strand_id
1 'polypeptide(L)'
;MPEEEVISASYSWKRDPLLLAYSIMMFLPILLVFLFYNYYDLVFLVYAGGILFIISFIIIWMAGGEFRMRGGAPEGESIVHTTVLVDSGVYSVVRHSC
;
A
#
# COMPACT_ATOMS: atom_id res chain seq x y z
N MET A 1 13.70 8.70 -28.14
CA MET A 1 12.94 7.45 -27.92
C MET A 1 13.75 6.13 -28.02
N PRO A 2 15.09 6.06 -28.12
CA PRO A 2 15.82 4.78 -28.04
C PRO A 2 16.20 4.37 -26.60
N GLU A 3 15.92 5.22 -25.60
CA GLU A 3 16.44 5.05 -24.23
C GLU A 3 15.54 4.15 -23.35
N GLU A 4 14.24 4.07 -23.62
CA GLU A 4 13.30 3.23 -22.87
C GLU A 4 13.44 1.73 -23.22
N GLU A 5 13.86 1.42 -24.44
CA GLU A 5 14.02 0.04 -24.93
C GLU A 5 15.27 -0.64 -24.33
N VAL A 6 16.30 0.14 -23.96
CA VAL A 6 17.54 -0.36 -23.34
C VAL A 6 17.33 -0.73 -21.87
N ILE A 7 16.44 -0.01 -21.17
CA ILE A 7 16.15 -0.26 -19.74
C ILE A 7 15.37 -1.57 -19.57
N SER A 8 14.42 -1.86 -20.46
CA SER A 8 13.63 -3.10 -20.40
C SER A 8 14.44 -4.36 -20.78
N ALA A 9 15.49 -4.21 -21.60
CA ALA A 9 16.35 -5.31 -22.01
C ALA A 9 17.36 -5.78 -20.95
N SER A 10 17.64 -4.98 -19.90
CA SER A 10 18.69 -5.33 -18.92
C SER A 10 18.18 -6.07 -17.68
N TYR A 11 16.91 -5.87 -17.28
CA TYR A 11 16.34 -6.46 -16.07
C TYR A 11 15.73 -7.84 -16.36
N SER A 12 16.51 -8.90 -16.11
CA SER A 12 16.05 -10.28 -16.23
C SER A 12 15.94 -10.88 -14.84
N TRP A 13 14.69 -11.04 -14.35
CA TRP A 13 14.32 -11.67 -13.08
C TRP A 13 15.00 -13.02 -12.79
N LYS A 14 15.54 -13.66 -13.83
CA LYS A 14 16.23 -14.94 -13.77
C LYS A 14 17.72 -14.84 -13.42
N ARG A 15 18.33 -13.65 -13.46
CA ARG A 15 19.79 -13.47 -13.35
C ARG A 15 20.28 -12.89 -12.02
N ASP A 16 19.39 -12.34 -11.21
CA ASP A 16 19.76 -11.63 -10.00
C ASP A 16 19.30 -12.37 -8.74
N PRO A 17 20.12 -13.30 -8.20
CA PRO A 17 19.75 -14.07 -7.01
C PRO A 17 19.52 -13.17 -5.79
N LEU A 18 20.13 -11.98 -5.76
CA LEU A 18 19.92 -10.98 -4.71
C LEU A 18 18.51 -10.39 -4.74
N LEU A 19 17.97 -10.12 -5.93
CA LEU A 19 16.61 -9.59 -6.08
C LEU A 19 15.55 -10.64 -5.75
N LEU A 20 15.81 -11.90 -6.12
CA LEU A 20 14.99 -13.03 -5.70
C LEU A 20 15.02 -13.20 -4.18
N ALA A 21 16.21 -13.22 -3.57
CA ALA A 21 16.37 -13.34 -2.12
C ALA A 21 15.70 -12.19 -1.37
N TYR A 22 15.84 -10.96 -1.86
CA TYR A 22 15.18 -9.78 -1.30
C TYR A 22 13.65 -9.89 -1.37
N SER A 23 13.12 -10.33 -2.52
CA SER A 23 11.68 -10.52 -2.69
C SER A 23 11.15 -11.58 -1.73
N ILE A 24 11.83 -12.72 -1.61
CA ILE A 24 11.48 -13.77 -0.65
C ILE A 24 11.53 -13.24 0.78
N MET A 25 12.58 -12.51 1.16
CA MET A 25 12.69 -11.89 2.49
C MET A 25 11.56 -10.90 2.79
N MET A 26 11.02 -10.21 1.78
CA MET A 26 9.90 -9.29 1.96
C MET A 26 8.56 -10.02 2.16
N PHE A 27 8.30 -11.10 1.41
CA PHE A 27 7.01 -11.79 1.45
C PHE A 27 6.96 -12.92 2.49
N LEU A 28 8.09 -13.54 2.83
CA LEU A 28 8.16 -14.63 3.81
C LEU A 28 7.62 -14.23 5.20
N PRO A 29 7.92 -13.04 5.76
CA PRO A 29 7.36 -12.61 7.04
C PRO A 29 5.83 -12.60 7.06
N ILE A 30 5.19 -12.23 5.94
CA ILE A 30 3.71 -12.22 5.84
C ILE A 30 3.18 -13.63 6.06
N LEU A 31 3.76 -14.64 5.42
CA LEU A 31 3.37 -16.03 5.61
C LEU A 31 3.69 -16.52 7.04
N LEU A 32 4.85 -16.14 7.58
CA LEU A 32 5.25 -16.52 8.93
C LEU A 32 4.32 -15.96 10.01
N VAL A 33 3.77 -14.75 9.82
CA VAL A 33 2.80 -14.15 10.74
C VAL A 33 1.54 -15.01 10.86
N PHE A 34 1.07 -15.61 9.76
CA PHE A 34 -0.09 -16.50 9.79
C PHE A 34 0.24 -17.89 10.37
N LEU A 35 1.42 -18.43 10.09
CA LEU A 35 1.83 -19.76 10.55
C LEU A 35 2.19 -19.78 12.05
N PHE A 36 2.82 -18.71 12.55
CA PHE A 36 3.27 -18.57 13.95
C PHE A 36 2.40 -17.58 14.73
N TYR A 37 1.10 -17.53 14.41
CA TYR A 37 0.17 -16.61 15.07
C TYR A 37 0.18 -16.84 16.59
N ASN A 38 0.53 -15.79 17.34
CA ASN A 38 0.61 -15.78 18.81
C ASN A 38 1.44 -16.93 19.43
N TYR A 39 2.51 -17.39 18.77
CA TYR A 39 3.32 -18.53 19.25
C TYR A 39 3.89 -18.34 20.66
N TYR A 40 4.27 -17.11 21.02
CA TYR A 40 4.82 -16.76 22.34
C TYR A 40 3.77 -16.30 23.35
N ASP A 41 2.48 -16.44 23.02
CA ASP A 41 1.34 -15.98 23.81
C ASP A 41 1.42 -14.51 24.27
N LEU A 42 2.01 -13.66 23.42
CA LEU A 42 2.16 -12.23 23.60
C LEU A 42 0.86 -11.51 23.22
N VAL A 43 -0.18 -11.75 24.00
CA VAL A 43 -1.55 -11.27 23.77
C VAL A 43 -1.61 -9.74 23.58
N PHE A 44 -0.80 -8.97 24.32
CA PHE A 44 -0.74 -7.51 24.16
C PHE A 44 -0.33 -7.09 22.75
N LEU A 45 0.64 -7.78 22.13
CA LEU A 45 1.15 -7.45 20.81
C LEU A 45 0.09 -7.71 19.72
N VAL A 46 -0.70 -8.78 19.89
CA VAL A 46 -1.82 -9.10 19.01
C VAL A 46 -2.88 -8.00 19.06
N TYR A 47 -3.28 -7.56 20.25
CA TYR A 47 -4.26 -6.47 20.38
C TYR A 47 -3.72 -5.13 19.90
N ALA A 48 -2.47 -4.79 20.21
CA ALA A 48 -1.85 -3.56 19.72
C ALA A 48 -1.78 -3.54 18.19
N GLY A 49 -1.35 -4.64 17.57
CA GLY A 49 -1.34 -4.79 16.12
C GLY A 49 -2.74 -4.70 15.50
N GLY A 50 -3.74 -5.33 16.13
CA GLY A 50 -5.13 -5.25 15.69
C GLY A 50 -5.70 -3.83 15.74
N ILE A 51 -5.44 -3.09 16.83
CA ILE A 51 -5.87 -1.68 16.97
C ILE A 51 -5.22 -0.82 15.89
N LEU A 52 -3.91 -0.94 15.68
CA LEU A 52 -3.20 -0.19 14.64
C LEU A 52 -3.72 -0.52 13.24
N PHE A 53 -4.04 -1.79 12.98
CA PHE A 53 -4.61 -2.23 11.71
C PHE A 53 -5.98 -1.59 11.46
N ILE A 54 -6.86 -1.57 12.46
CA ILE A 54 -8.18 -0.92 12.37
C ILE A 54 -8.03 0.59 12.11
N ILE A 55 -7.16 1.27 12.85
CA ILE A 55 -6.93 2.72 12.67
C ILE A 55 -6.43 3.00 11.25
N SER A 56 -5.48 2.21 10.76
CA SER A 56 -4.93 2.35 9.40
C SER A 56 -6.02 2.15 8.34
N PHE A 57 -6.87 1.13 8.51
CA PHE A 57 -7.98 0.88 7.61
C PHE A 57 -8.99 2.04 7.57
N ILE A 58 -9.31 2.63 8.74
CA ILE A 58 -10.19 3.80 8.82
C ILE A 58 -9.60 4.98 8.06
N ILE A 59 -8.31 5.27 8.23
CA ILE A 59 -7.64 6.37 7.54
C ILE A 59 -7.68 6.17 6.02
N ILE A 60 -7.36 4.97 5.54
CA ILE A 60 -7.39 4.63 4.11
C ILE A 60 -8.81 4.77 3.56
N TRP A 61 -9.81 4.26 4.28
CA TRP A 61 -11.21 4.35 3.88
C TRP A 61 -11.70 5.80 3.80
N MET A 62 -11.36 6.62 4.80
CA MET A 62 -11.68 8.05 4.82
C MET A 62 -11.03 8.78 3.65
N ALA A 63 -9.75 8.53 3.40
CA ALA A 63 -9.01 9.12 2.28
C ALA A 63 -9.64 8.74 0.92
N GLY A 64 -9.98 7.46 0.73
CA GLY A 64 -10.67 7.00 -0.47
C GLY A 64 -12.07 7.60 -0.64
N GLY A 65 -12.83 7.74 0.46
CA GLY A 65 -14.14 8.38 0.45
C GLY A 65 -14.06 9.87 0.08
N GLU A 66 -13.07 10.58 0.61
CA GLU A 66 -12.88 12.00 0.35
C GLU A 66 -12.48 12.27 -1.11
N PHE A 67 -11.64 11.42 -1.68
CA PHE A 67 -11.35 11.46 -3.12
C PHE A 67 -12.58 11.22 -3.99
N ARG A 68 -13.44 10.26 -3.62
CA ARG A 68 -14.69 9.99 -4.36
C ARG A 68 -15.69 11.14 -4.27
N MET A 69 -15.78 11.81 -3.12
CA MET A 69 -16.75 12.88 -2.91
C MET A 69 -16.28 14.24 -3.44
N ARG A 70 -14.97 14.53 -3.35
CA ARG A 70 -14.43 15.88 -3.58
C ARG A 70 -13.43 15.97 -4.73
N GLY A 71 -12.98 14.84 -5.28
CA GLY A 71 -12.03 14.81 -6.39
C GLY A 71 -12.63 15.13 -7.76
N GLY A 72 -13.94 15.36 -7.86
CA GLY A 72 -14.59 15.82 -9.10
C GLY A 72 -14.52 14.83 -10.26
N ALA A 73 -14.42 13.53 -9.96
CA ALA A 73 -14.46 12.49 -10.99
C ALA A 73 -15.89 12.42 -11.60
N PRO A 74 -16.04 12.36 -12.94
CA PRO A 74 -17.33 12.18 -13.59
C PRO A 74 -18.06 10.93 -13.07
N GLU A 75 -19.39 10.98 -12.94
CA GLU A 75 -20.18 9.82 -12.49
C GLU A 75 -19.92 8.61 -13.41
N GLY A 76 -19.37 7.53 -12.83
CA GLY A 76 -19.04 6.29 -13.55
C GLY A 76 -17.56 6.10 -13.90
N GLU A 77 -16.69 7.09 -13.67
CA GLU A 77 -15.24 6.94 -13.89
C GLU A 77 -14.45 6.54 -12.63
N SER A 78 -13.25 6.01 -12.86
CA SER A 78 -12.33 5.58 -11.79
C SER A 78 -11.88 6.76 -10.94
N ILE A 79 -11.64 6.51 -9.65
CA ILE A 79 -11.17 7.46 -8.62
C ILE A 79 -9.79 8.08 -8.99
N VAL A 80 -9.12 7.54 -10.00
CA VAL A 80 -7.84 8.03 -10.55
C VAL A 80 -8.04 9.22 -11.51
N HIS A 81 -9.23 9.41 -12.07
CA HIS A 81 -9.56 10.53 -12.98
C HIS A 81 -10.01 11.80 -12.24
N THR A 82 -9.54 12.00 -11.00
CA THR A 82 -9.88 13.19 -10.23
C THR A 82 -9.30 14.43 -10.89
N THR A 83 -10.15 15.44 -11.09
CA THR A 83 -9.84 16.69 -11.82
C THR A 83 -9.48 17.84 -10.87
N VAL A 84 -9.70 17.64 -9.58
CA VAL A 84 -9.51 18.64 -8.53
C VAL A 84 -8.60 18.08 -7.44
N LEU A 85 -7.64 18.90 -7.00
CA LEU A 85 -6.79 18.59 -5.86
C LEU A 85 -7.63 18.64 -4.57
N VAL A 86 -7.74 17.52 -3.88
CA VAL A 86 -8.47 17.42 -2.61
C VAL A 86 -7.57 17.89 -1.48
N ASP A 87 -7.89 19.05 -0.89
CA ASP A 87 -7.12 19.69 0.19
C ASP A 87 -7.79 19.58 1.57
N SER A 88 -8.93 18.90 1.65
CA SER A 88 -9.73 18.78 2.86
C SER A 88 -9.54 17.45 3.61
N GLY A 89 -10.00 17.41 4.87
CA GLY A 89 -10.09 16.20 5.69
C GLY A 89 -8.74 15.50 5.90
N VAL A 90 -8.61 14.23 5.53
CA VAL A 90 -7.34 13.48 5.76
C VAL A 90 -6.19 14.08 4.95
N TYR A 91 -6.48 14.59 3.74
CA TYR A 91 -5.50 15.24 2.87
C TYR A 91 -5.02 16.61 3.37
N SER A 92 -5.75 17.22 4.30
CA SER A 92 -5.30 18.46 4.97
C SER A 92 -4.14 18.22 5.94
N VAL A 93 -4.01 16.99 6.45
CA VAL A 93 -2.96 16.61 7.42
C VAL A 93 -1.83 15.86 6.73
N VAL A 94 -2.14 14.91 5.84
CA VAL A 94 -1.15 14.08 5.14
C VAL A 94 -1.43 14.06 3.64
N ARG A 95 -0.47 14.56 2.84
CA ARG A 95 -0.63 14.69 1.38
C ARG A 95 -0.45 13.36 0.61
N HIS A 96 0.15 12.35 1.25
CA HIS A 96 0.39 11.02 0.69
C HIS A 96 -0.02 9.94 1.70
N SER A 97 -1.32 9.87 1.99
CA SER A 97 -1.90 8.91 2.95
C SER A 97 -2.17 7.51 2.37
N CYS A 98 -1.77 7.29 1.11
CA CYS A 98 -2.11 6.11 0.31
C CYS A 98 -0.92 5.16 0.17
#